data_AF-A0A0D1ZZR8-F1
#
_entry.id   AF-A0A0D1ZZR8-F1
#
_cell.length_a   1.000
_cell.length_b   1.000
_cell.length_c   1.000
_cell.angle_alpha   90.00
_cell.angle_beta   90.00
_cell.angle_gamma   90.00
#
_symmetry.space_group_name_H-M   'P 1'
#
loop_
_entity.id
_entity.type
_entity.pdbx_description
1 polymer ?
#
loop_
_entity_poly.entity_id
_entity_poly.type
_entity_poly.pdbx_seq_one_letter_code
_entity_poly.pdbx_strand_id
1 'polypeptide(L)'
;MSSRFYFGGSDSGSDVDDDAPLPFPKPLDRAAFLAPGFNAATFLASLSNRFQTLEDLQTELRDLSNTLNKELVDLVNDNYQDFLSLGTTLSGGEEKIEDIRLGLLGFQREVKAIRDNVDTRRNEVADLLRQKKTLKHDTGIARSLLEIAERLDQLEDKLNTTNFRPTNTLESGDQENPNVAWSKGWTESMSYDSDDEYESDDTSIPPRLKRQVEEFLILKHLISQVSTHHPFILAQDSRIRKLQEILLSDLEAAIKQEPQVKFKQQMLQLRGAVEG
;
A
#
# COMPACT_ATOMS: atom_id res chain seq x y z
N MET A 1 -32.23 47.91 40.69
CA MET A 1 -33.69 48.12 40.69
C MET A 1 -33.98 49.53 41.17
N SER A 2 -34.47 50.42 40.31
CA SER A 2 -35.57 51.33 40.62
C SER A 2 -35.90 52.19 39.39
N SER A 3 -37.10 52.02 38.88
CA SER A 3 -37.76 52.98 37.98
C SER A 3 -38.73 53.80 38.80
N ARG A 4 -38.85 55.11 38.54
CA ARG A 4 -40.08 55.96 38.52
C ARG A 4 -39.65 57.44 38.71
N PHE A 5 -40.23 58.53 38.18
CA PHE A 5 -41.33 58.85 37.27
C PHE A 5 -41.27 60.37 36.94
N TYR A 6 -42.09 60.81 35.97
CA TYR A 6 -42.23 62.13 35.33
C TYR A 6 -42.59 63.35 36.21
N PHE A 7 -42.18 64.55 35.75
CA PHE A 7 -42.93 65.82 35.59
C PHE A 7 -42.18 66.60 34.47
N GLY A 8 -42.75 67.22 33.43
CA GLY A 8 -43.91 68.09 33.36
C GLY A 8 -43.45 69.56 33.38
N GLY A 9 -43.35 70.23 32.22
CA GLY A 9 -43.09 71.67 32.13
C GLY A 9 -42.67 72.16 30.74
N SER A 10 -43.62 72.73 29.98
CA SER A 10 -43.34 73.66 28.88
C SER A 10 -42.93 75.01 29.46
N ASP A 11 -41.89 75.62 28.92
CA ASP A 11 -41.77 77.08 28.88
C ASP A 11 -41.14 77.51 27.55
N SER A 12 -41.80 78.46 26.91
CA SER A 12 -41.40 79.14 25.69
C SER A 12 -40.61 80.38 26.09
N GLY A 13 -39.36 80.51 25.64
CA GLY A 13 -38.59 81.75 25.79
C GLY A 13 -37.59 81.91 24.65
N SER A 14 -37.93 82.77 23.69
CA SER A 14 -37.03 83.30 22.68
C SER A 14 -36.13 84.37 23.28
N ASP A 15 -34.82 84.20 23.20
CA ASP A 15 -33.87 85.32 23.29
C ASP A 15 -32.80 85.13 22.22
N VAL A 16 -32.64 86.15 21.39
CA VAL A 16 -31.74 86.19 20.23
C VAL A 16 -30.60 87.11 20.63
N ASP A 17 -29.46 86.54 21.01
CA ASP A 17 -28.22 87.29 21.26
C ASP A 17 -27.59 87.72 19.93
N ASP A 18 -27.56 89.03 19.68
CA ASP A 18 -27.17 89.68 18.42
C ASP A 18 -25.66 90.02 18.34
N ASP A 19 -24.80 89.26 19.04
CA ASP A 19 -23.34 89.55 19.15
C ASP A 19 -22.45 88.30 18.97
N ALA A 20 -22.89 87.34 18.14
CA ALA A 20 -22.08 86.19 17.76
C ALA A 20 -21.01 86.60 16.71
N PRO A 21 -19.70 86.35 16.94
CA PRO A 21 -18.66 86.67 15.97
C PRO A 21 -18.90 85.89 14.67
N LEU A 22 -18.92 86.63 13.55
CA LEU A 22 -19.20 86.07 12.23
C LEU A 22 -18.28 84.88 11.93
N PRO A 23 -18.83 83.75 11.45
CA PRO A 23 -18.04 82.56 11.21
C PRO A 23 -17.03 82.79 10.08
N PHE A 24 -15.75 82.57 10.35
CA PHE A 24 -14.71 82.57 9.31
C PHE A 24 -15.06 81.53 8.24
N PRO A 25 -14.83 81.85 6.94
CA PRO A 25 -15.09 80.91 5.87
C PRO A 25 -14.18 79.68 6.04
N LYS A 26 -14.80 78.48 6.02
CA LYS A 26 -14.06 77.20 6.09
C LYS A 26 -13.17 77.04 4.86
N PRO A 27 -11.95 76.50 4.95
CA PRO A 27 -11.09 76.26 3.79
C PRO A 27 -11.79 75.47 2.69
N LEU A 28 -11.45 75.74 1.44
CA LEU A 28 -11.92 74.98 0.28
C LEU A 28 -11.55 73.49 0.40
N ASP A 29 -12.56 72.62 0.31
CA ASP A 29 -12.36 71.18 0.35
C ASP A 29 -11.91 70.66 -1.02
N ARG A 30 -10.81 69.90 -1.04
CA ARG A 30 -10.24 69.27 -2.24
C ARG A 30 -11.21 68.26 -2.86
N ALA A 31 -12.04 67.61 -2.03
CA ALA A 31 -12.98 66.60 -2.49
C ALA A 31 -14.03 67.15 -3.48
N ALA A 32 -14.36 68.44 -3.37
CA ALA A 32 -15.33 69.07 -4.26
C ALA A 32 -14.84 69.18 -5.72
N PHE A 33 -13.52 69.14 -5.95
CA PHE A 33 -12.91 69.21 -7.28
C PHE A 33 -12.76 67.84 -7.96
N LEU A 34 -13.01 66.73 -7.25
CA LEU A 34 -12.86 65.37 -7.77
C LEU A 34 -14.15 64.82 -8.41
N ALA A 35 -15.22 65.60 -8.44
CA ALA A 35 -16.49 65.16 -9.00
C ALA A 35 -16.39 64.98 -10.54
N PRO A 36 -16.82 63.84 -11.11
CA PRO A 36 -16.66 63.51 -12.54
C PRO A 36 -17.46 64.41 -13.51
N GLY A 37 -18.32 65.29 -12.99
CA GLY A 37 -19.08 66.30 -13.74
C GLY A 37 -18.88 67.71 -13.19
N PHE A 38 -17.70 68.01 -12.64
CA PHE A 38 -17.41 69.30 -12.03
C PHE A 38 -17.69 70.47 -13.00
N ASN A 39 -18.55 71.39 -12.57
CA ASN A 39 -18.83 72.62 -13.28
C ASN A 39 -18.51 73.81 -12.37
N ALA A 40 -17.54 74.61 -12.80
CA ALA A 40 -17.01 75.73 -12.03
C ALA A 40 -18.09 76.78 -11.71
N ALA A 41 -19.01 77.05 -12.64
CA ALA A 41 -20.07 78.03 -12.43
C ALA A 41 -21.07 77.58 -11.36
N THR A 42 -21.47 76.30 -11.37
CA THR A 42 -22.33 75.74 -10.32
C THR A 42 -21.62 75.62 -8.97
N PHE A 43 -20.32 75.34 -8.97
CA PHE A 43 -19.50 75.27 -7.76
C PHE A 43 -19.35 76.66 -7.11
N LEU A 44 -19.00 77.69 -7.89
CA LEU A 44 -18.90 79.06 -7.41
C LEU A 44 -20.26 79.61 -6.94
N ALA A 45 -21.35 79.25 -7.63
CA ALA A 45 -22.71 79.60 -7.20
C ALA A 45 -23.12 78.90 -5.90
N SER A 46 -22.66 77.68 -5.64
CA SER A 46 -22.88 77.01 -4.34
C SER A 46 -22.08 77.65 -3.19
N LEU A 47 -21.01 78.39 -3.54
CA LEU A 47 -20.09 79.02 -2.61
C LEU A 47 -20.51 80.46 -2.24
N SER A 48 -21.49 81.06 -2.92
CA SER A 48 -21.99 82.41 -2.65
C SER A 48 -22.62 82.59 -1.27
N ASN A 49 -22.92 81.50 -0.56
CA ASN A 49 -23.40 81.50 0.81
C ASN A 49 -22.28 81.68 1.85
N ARG A 50 -21.01 81.71 1.40
CA ARG A 50 -19.86 82.09 2.22
C ARG A 50 -19.67 83.60 2.05
N PHE A 51 -19.80 84.35 3.13
CA PHE A 51 -19.57 85.80 3.18
C PHE A 51 -18.08 86.16 3.00
N GLN A 52 -17.48 85.75 1.88
CA GLN A 52 -16.07 85.94 1.53
C GLN A 52 -15.97 86.91 0.35
N THR A 53 -14.92 87.74 0.30
CA THR A 53 -14.68 88.60 -0.85
C THR A 53 -14.21 87.76 -2.04
N LEU A 54 -14.50 88.23 -3.26
CA LEU A 54 -14.04 87.55 -4.48
C LEU A 54 -12.51 87.52 -4.58
N GLU A 55 -11.85 88.53 -4.01
CA GLU A 55 -10.38 88.63 -3.98
C GLU A 55 -9.79 87.56 -3.05
N ASP A 56 -10.36 87.35 -1.86
CA ASP A 56 -9.94 86.29 -0.93
C ASP A 56 -10.18 84.88 -1.50
N LEU A 57 -11.27 84.68 -2.25
CA LEU A 57 -11.51 83.39 -2.92
C LEU A 57 -10.49 83.14 -4.04
N GLN A 58 -10.09 84.20 -4.75
CA GLN A 58 -9.12 84.10 -5.82
C GLN A 58 -7.71 83.78 -5.29
N THR A 59 -7.32 84.37 -4.16
CA THR A 59 -6.04 84.06 -3.50
C THR A 59 -6.06 82.64 -2.93
N GLU A 60 -7.13 82.22 -2.26
CA GLU A 60 -7.29 80.86 -1.73
C GLU A 60 -7.19 79.78 -2.83
N LEU A 61 -7.81 80.01 -3.99
CA LEU A 61 -7.70 79.10 -5.14
C LEU A 61 -6.29 79.06 -5.75
N ARG A 62 -5.60 80.21 -5.81
CA ARG A 62 -4.22 80.26 -6.30
C ARG A 62 -3.26 79.55 -5.36
N ASP A 63 -3.44 79.71 -4.05
CA ASP A 63 -2.62 79.05 -3.04
C ASP A 63 -2.87 77.54 -3.02
N LEU A 64 -4.12 77.10 -3.18
CA LEU A 64 -4.46 75.69 -3.36
C LEU A 64 -3.79 75.11 -4.61
N SER A 65 -3.85 75.82 -5.74
CA SER A 65 -3.20 75.38 -6.99
C SER A 65 -1.68 75.29 -6.85
N ASN A 66 -1.05 76.28 -6.22
CA ASN A 66 0.40 76.27 -5.98
C ASN A 66 0.82 75.14 -5.03
N THR A 67 0.00 74.86 -4.01
CA THR A 67 0.23 73.75 -3.09
C THR A 67 0.10 72.40 -3.80
N LEU A 68 -0.94 72.22 -4.61
CA LEU A 68 -1.12 71.00 -5.41
C LEU A 68 0.01 70.80 -6.43
N ASN A 69 0.50 71.87 -7.07
CA ASN A 69 1.63 71.78 -7.98
C ASN A 69 2.92 71.35 -7.26
N LYS A 70 3.16 71.84 -6.04
CA LYS A 70 4.28 71.40 -5.20
C LYS A 70 4.12 69.95 -4.79
N GLU A 71 2.96 69.58 -4.27
CA GLU A 71 2.65 68.19 -3.89
C GLU A 71 2.77 67.22 -5.08
N LEU A 72 2.37 67.64 -6.29
CA LEU A 72 2.55 66.83 -7.50
C LEU A 72 4.03 66.61 -7.80
N VAL A 73 4.85 67.67 -7.74
CA VAL A 73 6.30 67.56 -7.98
C VAL A 73 6.95 66.70 -6.91
N ASP A 74 6.57 66.87 -5.64
CA ASP A 74 7.07 66.07 -4.53
C ASP A 74 6.66 64.60 -4.69
N LEU A 75 5.39 64.32 -5.01
CA LEU A 75 4.90 62.96 -5.27
C LEU A 75 5.59 62.31 -6.47
N VAL A 76 5.84 63.07 -7.53
CA VAL A 76 6.59 62.58 -8.70
C VAL A 76 8.02 62.27 -8.29
N ASN A 77 8.70 63.16 -7.57
CA ASN A 77 10.08 62.95 -7.16
C ASN A 77 10.23 61.78 -6.17
N ASP A 78 9.31 61.66 -5.21
CA ASP A 78 9.29 60.59 -4.22
C ASP A 78 9.07 59.23 -4.89
N ASN A 79 8.12 59.13 -5.82
CA ASN A 79 7.82 57.87 -6.49
C ASN A 79 8.70 57.60 -7.73
N TYR A 80 9.48 58.56 -8.21
CA TYR A 80 10.33 58.38 -9.39
C TYR A 80 11.36 57.26 -9.20
N GLN A 81 11.92 57.16 -8.00
CA GLN A 81 12.85 56.07 -7.64
C GLN A 81 12.15 54.71 -7.65
N ASP A 82 10.91 54.66 -7.18
CA ASP A 82 10.11 53.44 -7.18
C ASP A 82 9.74 53.01 -8.60
N PHE A 83 9.35 53.93 -9.48
CA PHE A 83 9.07 53.61 -10.89
C PHE A 83 10.32 53.14 -11.65
N LEU A 84 11.49 53.73 -11.39
CA LEU A 84 12.75 53.28 -12.00
C LEU A 84 13.19 51.90 -11.45
N SER A 85 13.04 51.67 -10.15
CA SER A 85 13.34 50.36 -9.56
C SER A 85 12.38 49.27 -10.05
N LEU A 86 11.10 49.59 -10.25
CA LEU A 86 10.12 48.68 -10.82
C LEU A 86 10.41 48.40 -12.31
N GLY A 87 10.76 49.42 -13.09
CA GLY A 87 11.15 49.24 -14.50
C GLY A 87 12.40 48.37 -14.66
N THR A 88 13.41 48.56 -13.81
CA THR A 88 14.64 47.77 -13.85
C THR A 88 14.44 46.32 -13.37
N THR A 89 13.63 46.10 -12.33
CA THR A 89 13.27 44.75 -11.87
C THR A 89 12.38 44.01 -12.87
N LEU A 90 11.45 44.70 -13.53
CA LEU A 90 10.61 44.12 -14.57
C LEU A 90 11.42 43.78 -15.83
N SER A 91 12.37 44.64 -16.23
CA SER A 91 13.23 44.43 -17.39
C SER A 91 14.19 43.23 -17.25
N GLY A 92 14.46 42.74 -16.04
CA GLY A 92 15.26 41.54 -15.78
C GLY A 92 14.45 40.36 -15.22
N GLY A 93 13.14 40.54 -15.01
CA GLY A 93 12.25 39.50 -14.50
C GLY A 93 11.96 38.42 -15.54
N GLU A 94 11.88 38.80 -16.82
CA GLU A 94 11.62 37.88 -17.93
C GLU A 94 12.72 36.82 -18.08
N GLU A 95 14.00 37.20 -17.96
CA GLU A 95 15.14 36.28 -18.00
C GLU A 95 15.08 35.24 -16.87
N LYS A 96 14.78 35.68 -15.63
CA LYS A 96 14.64 34.77 -14.49
C LYS A 96 13.46 33.81 -14.64
N ILE A 97 12.36 34.28 -15.25
CA ILE A 97 11.20 33.43 -15.53
C ILE A 97 11.56 32.38 -16.59
N GLU A 98 12.29 32.77 -17.63
CA GLU A 98 12.74 31.84 -18.66
C GLU A 98 13.74 30.82 -18.11
N ASP A 99 14.67 31.22 -17.23
CA ASP A 99 15.57 30.30 -16.52
C ASP A 99 14.81 29.28 -15.68
N ILE A 100 13.81 29.73 -14.92
CA ILE A 100 12.95 28.82 -14.14
C ILE A 100 12.19 27.89 -15.07
N ARG A 101 11.67 28.39 -16.20
CA ARG A 101 10.96 27.59 -17.19
C ARG A 101 11.86 26.51 -17.79
N LEU A 102 13.10 26.85 -18.13
CA LEU A 102 14.11 25.91 -18.61
C LEU A 102 14.46 24.87 -17.56
N GLY A 103 14.63 25.30 -16.30
CA GLY A 103 14.85 24.40 -15.16
C GLY A 103 13.68 23.42 -14.95
N LEU A 104 12.44 23.90 -15.03
CA LEU A 104 11.24 23.06 -14.92
C LEU A 104 11.12 22.07 -16.09
N LEU A 105 11.46 22.47 -17.31
CA LEU A 105 11.52 21.59 -18.48
C LEU A 105 12.58 20.49 -18.30
N GLY A 106 13.76 20.85 -17.79
CA GLY A 106 14.81 19.90 -17.43
C GLY A 106 14.34 18.89 -16.39
N PHE A 107 13.77 19.38 -15.29
CA PHE A 107 13.21 18.54 -14.23
C PHE A 107 12.10 17.63 -14.75
N GLN A 108 11.18 18.14 -15.58
CA GLN A 108 10.12 17.33 -16.18
C GLN A 108 10.70 16.19 -17.04
N ARG A 109 11.79 16.45 -17.79
CA ARG A 109 12.46 15.43 -18.58
C ARG A 109 13.13 14.39 -17.70
N GLU A 110 13.81 14.80 -16.64
CA GLU A 110 14.45 13.88 -15.68
C GLU A 110 13.43 12.99 -14.99
N VAL A 111 12.30 13.56 -14.53
CA VAL A 111 11.23 12.79 -13.90
C VAL A 111 10.62 11.78 -14.88
N LYS A 112 10.43 12.15 -16.15
CA LYS A 112 9.98 11.21 -17.19
C LYS A 112 10.99 10.07 -17.39
N ALA A 113 12.29 10.39 -17.50
CA ALA A 113 13.33 9.38 -17.67
C ALA A 113 13.40 8.42 -16.46
N ILE A 114 13.26 8.93 -15.23
CA ILE A 114 13.20 8.12 -14.01
C ILE A 114 11.95 7.22 -14.05
N ARG A 115 10.79 7.78 -14.40
CA ARG A 115 9.55 7.00 -14.53
C ARG A 115 9.72 5.86 -15.54
N ASP A 116 10.26 6.16 -16.71
CA ASP A 116 10.46 5.15 -17.76
C ASP A 116 11.40 4.03 -17.27
N ASN A 117 12.49 4.37 -16.57
CA ASN A 117 13.41 3.38 -15.97
C ASN A 117 12.75 2.55 -14.84
N VAL A 118 11.85 3.16 -14.07
CA VAL A 118 11.07 2.41 -13.06
C VAL A 118 10.09 1.46 -13.74
N ASP A 119 9.44 1.89 -14.81
CA ASP A 119 8.50 1.06 -15.58
C ASP A 119 9.22 -0.10 -16.28
N THR A 120 10.42 0.10 -16.84
CA THR A 120 11.22 -1.00 -17.41
C THR A 120 11.63 -2.01 -16.33
N ARG A 121 12.19 -1.54 -15.21
CA ARG A 121 12.56 -2.42 -14.08
C ARG A 121 11.37 -3.17 -13.51
N ARG A 122 10.21 -2.54 -13.42
CA ARG A 122 8.97 -3.18 -12.98
C ARG A 122 8.59 -4.34 -13.89
N ASN A 123 8.68 -4.15 -15.20
CA ASN A 123 8.38 -5.20 -16.18
C ASN A 123 9.40 -6.34 -16.11
N GLU A 124 10.69 -6.04 -16.01
CA GLU A 124 11.74 -7.06 -15.82
C GLU A 124 11.50 -7.89 -14.56
N VAL A 125 11.16 -7.24 -13.43
CA VAL A 125 10.84 -7.94 -12.18
C VAL A 125 9.59 -8.80 -12.33
N ALA A 126 8.56 -8.31 -13.03
CA ALA A 126 7.35 -9.10 -13.27
C ALA A 126 7.64 -10.37 -14.09
N ASP A 127 8.48 -10.26 -15.12
CA ASP A 127 8.89 -11.40 -15.93
C ASP A 127 9.74 -12.39 -15.13
N LEU A 128 10.71 -11.90 -14.35
CA LEU A 128 11.52 -12.73 -13.46
C LEU A 128 10.68 -13.44 -12.40
N LEU A 129 9.65 -12.77 -11.84
CA LEU A 129 8.73 -13.40 -10.90
C LEU A 129 7.88 -14.49 -11.56
N ARG A 130 7.46 -14.29 -12.81
CA ARG A 130 6.74 -15.32 -13.58
C ARG A 130 7.63 -16.54 -13.82
N GLN A 131 8.87 -16.33 -14.25
CA GLN A 131 9.87 -17.40 -14.42
C GLN A 131 10.18 -18.11 -13.09
N LYS A 132 10.32 -17.36 -11.99
CA LYS A 132 10.51 -17.93 -10.65
C LYS A 132 9.33 -18.79 -10.23
N LYS A 133 8.10 -18.38 -10.56
CA LYS A 133 6.88 -19.13 -10.25
C LYS A 133 6.82 -20.45 -11.04
N THR A 134 7.14 -20.44 -12.33
CA THR A 134 7.20 -21.67 -13.14
C THR A 134 8.29 -22.59 -12.63
N LEU A 135 9.51 -22.09 -12.40
CA LEU A 135 10.60 -22.91 -11.86
C LEU A 135 10.27 -23.51 -10.48
N LYS A 136 9.59 -22.75 -9.61
CA LYS A 136 9.16 -23.26 -8.30
C LYS A 136 8.11 -24.37 -8.45
N HIS A 137 7.18 -24.21 -9.37
CA HIS A 137 6.19 -25.23 -9.69
C HIS A 137 6.87 -26.50 -10.24
N ASP A 138 7.76 -26.36 -11.20
CA ASP A 138 8.49 -27.48 -11.81
C ASP A 138 9.39 -28.18 -10.80
N THR A 139 10.05 -27.42 -9.91
CA THR A 139 10.82 -27.98 -8.79
C THR A 139 9.92 -28.72 -7.79
N GLY A 140 8.70 -28.21 -7.55
CA GLY A 140 7.71 -28.88 -6.70
C GLY A 140 7.30 -30.23 -7.27
N ILE A 141 6.99 -30.27 -8.57
CA ILE A 141 6.70 -31.52 -9.29
C ILE A 141 7.92 -32.45 -9.24
N ALA A 142 9.12 -31.96 -9.57
CA ALA A 142 10.34 -32.77 -9.55
C ALA A 142 10.62 -33.39 -8.16
N ARG A 143 10.42 -32.63 -7.08
CA ARG A 143 10.56 -33.15 -5.70
C ARG A 143 9.53 -34.21 -5.38
N SER A 144 8.26 -33.99 -5.74
CA SER A 144 7.21 -34.99 -5.53
C SER A 144 7.47 -36.27 -6.33
N LEU A 145 7.99 -36.16 -7.55
CA LEU A 145 8.37 -37.31 -8.37
C LEU A 145 9.55 -38.07 -7.76
N LEU A 146 10.54 -37.36 -7.22
CA LEU A 146 11.68 -37.96 -6.53
C LEU A 146 11.26 -38.65 -5.24
N GLU A 147 10.35 -38.06 -4.47
CA GLU A 147 9.76 -38.68 -3.29
C GLU A 147 9.00 -39.97 -3.66
N ILE A 148 8.20 -39.95 -4.74
CA ILE A 148 7.52 -41.16 -5.24
C ILE A 148 8.56 -42.22 -5.63
N ALA A 149 9.64 -41.85 -6.33
CA ALA A 149 10.69 -42.78 -6.73
C ALA A 149 11.38 -43.43 -5.52
N GLU A 150 11.79 -42.62 -4.54
CA GLU A 150 12.46 -43.11 -3.34
C GLU A 150 11.55 -44.01 -2.50
N ARG A 151 10.27 -43.63 -2.33
CA ARG A 151 9.29 -44.44 -1.61
C ARG A 151 9.00 -45.75 -2.34
N LEU A 152 8.97 -45.73 -3.67
CA LEU A 152 8.82 -46.93 -4.49
C LEU A 152 10.01 -47.87 -4.31
N ASP A 153 11.24 -47.35 -4.39
CA ASP A 153 12.47 -48.13 -4.20
C ASP A 153 12.53 -48.73 -2.78
N GLN A 154 12.23 -47.93 -1.74
CA GLN A 154 12.17 -48.40 -0.36
C GLN A 154 11.12 -49.51 -0.16
N LEU A 155 9.96 -49.39 -0.81
CA LEU A 155 8.90 -50.39 -0.71
C LEU A 155 9.28 -51.67 -1.47
N GLU A 156 9.93 -51.56 -2.64
CA GLU A 156 10.51 -52.68 -3.37
C GLU A 156 11.56 -53.41 -2.55
N ASP A 157 12.51 -52.69 -1.94
CA ASP A 157 13.54 -53.31 -1.10
C ASP A 157 12.92 -54.05 0.08
N LYS A 158 11.93 -53.45 0.75
CA LYS A 158 11.20 -54.06 1.88
C LYS A 158 10.36 -55.28 1.46
N LEU A 159 9.76 -55.29 0.27
CA LEU A 159 8.95 -56.40 -0.25
C LEU A 159 9.81 -57.49 -0.93
N ASN A 160 11.00 -57.16 -1.43
CA ASN A 160 11.93 -58.14 -1.96
C ASN A 160 12.73 -58.83 -0.85
N THR A 161 13.07 -58.12 0.24
CA THR A 161 13.68 -58.75 1.42
C THR A 161 12.73 -59.71 2.14
N THR A 162 11.41 -59.55 2.03
CA THR A 162 10.44 -60.53 2.54
C THR A 162 10.41 -61.80 1.69
N ASN A 163 10.55 -61.69 0.36
CA ASN A 163 10.62 -62.85 -0.54
C ASN A 163 11.90 -63.69 -0.39
N PHE A 164 12.93 -63.19 0.32
CA PHE A 164 14.22 -63.87 0.51
C PHE A 164 14.51 -64.38 1.91
N ARG A 165 13.55 -64.41 2.86
CA ARG A 165 13.83 -64.93 4.21
C ARG A 165 13.16 -66.27 4.50
N PRO A 166 13.83 -67.42 4.23
CA PRO A 166 13.70 -68.54 5.14
C PRO A 166 14.39 -68.17 6.45
N THR A 167 13.80 -68.62 7.55
CA THR A 167 14.25 -68.42 8.92
C THR A 167 15.75 -68.72 9.08
N ASN A 168 16.52 -67.75 9.56
CA ASN A 168 17.52 -68.00 10.59
C ASN A 168 17.91 -66.70 11.29
N THR A 169 17.99 -66.84 12.62
CA THR A 169 18.65 -65.99 13.59
C THR A 169 20.13 -65.82 13.24
N LEU A 170 20.68 -64.64 13.49
CA LEU A 170 21.93 -64.39 14.21
C LEU A 170 22.24 -62.88 14.20
N GLU A 171 22.56 -62.39 15.38
CA GLU A 171 23.00 -61.04 15.71
C GLU A 171 24.25 -60.63 14.93
N SER A 172 24.41 -59.33 14.68
CA SER A 172 25.66 -58.55 14.92
C SER A 172 25.74 -57.32 14.01
N GLY A 173 26.22 -56.22 14.58
CA GLY A 173 26.98 -55.23 13.81
C GLY A 173 26.34 -53.85 13.72
N ASP A 174 26.39 -53.11 14.82
CA ASP A 174 26.35 -51.65 14.83
C ASP A 174 27.43 -51.11 13.87
N GLN A 175 27.02 -50.39 12.83
CA GLN A 175 27.95 -49.68 11.96
C GLN A 175 27.31 -48.35 11.56
N GLU A 176 27.60 -47.33 12.38
CA GLU A 176 27.20 -45.95 12.16
C GLU A 176 27.76 -45.43 10.83
N ASN A 177 26.87 -45.13 9.89
CA ASN A 177 27.18 -44.51 8.62
C ASN A 177 27.08 -42.97 8.78
N PRO A 178 28.11 -42.16 8.47
CA PRO A 178 28.11 -40.72 8.78
C PRO A 178 27.17 -39.87 7.90
N ASN A 179 26.41 -40.48 7.00
CA ASN A 179 25.55 -39.78 6.04
C ASN A 179 24.14 -39.44 6.58
N VAL A 180 23.86 -39.73 7.86
CA VAL A 180 22.56 -39.47 8.52
C VAL A 180 22.55 -38.10 9.25
N ALA A 181 23.41 -37.16 8.84
CA ALA A 181 23.44 -35.82 9.43
C ALA A 181 22.40 -34.87 8.80
N TRP A 182 21.92 -35.13 7.58
CA TRP A 182 21.04 -34.21 6.85
C TRP A 182 19.55 -34.57 6.91
N SER A 183 19.20 -35.79 7.37
CA SER A 183 17.81 -36.24 7.49
C SER A 183 17.19 -36.01 8.88
N LYS A 184 17.98 -35.63 9.89
CA LYS A 184 17.48 -35.41 11.26
C LYS A 184 16.82 -34.04 11.48
N GLY A 185 17.01 -33.08 10.57
CA GLY A 185 16.55 -31.70 10.74
C GLY A 185 15.06 -31.44 10.51
N TRP A 186 14.29 -32.44 10.07
CA TRP A 186 12.86 -32.27 9.75
C TRP A 186 11.91 -33.09 10.65
N THR A 187 12.45 -33.93 11.54
CA THR A 187 11.66 -34.84 12.38
C THR A 187 11.50 -34.38 13.82
N GLU A 188 12.20 -33.31 14.23
CA GLU A 188 12.24 -32.83 15.63
C GLU A 188 11.22 -31.72 15.93
N SER A 189 10.14 -31.63 15.13
CA SER A 189 9.11 -30.59 15.34
C SER A 189 7.68 -31.14 15.26
N MET A 190 7.45 -32.34 15.79
CA MET A 190 6.13 -32.77 16.29
C MET A 190 6.29 -33.93 17.29
N SER A 191 6.93 -33.66 18.42
CA SER A 191 6.76 -34.49 19.62
C SER A 191 5.58 -33.93 20.42
N TYR A 192 4.38 -34.38 20.08
CA TYR A 192 3.25 -34.29 21.00
C TYR A 192 3.49 -35.32 22.09
N ASP A 193 3.96 -34.85 23.24
CA ASP A 193 3.99 -35.62 24.48
C ASP A 193 2.53 -35.82 24.92
N SER A 194 1.94 -36.93 24.50
CA SER A 194 0.63 -37.39 24.94
C SER A 194 0.85 -38.71 25.65
N ASP A 195 1.16 -38.60 26.94
CA ASP A 195 1.20 -39.67 27.92
C ASP A 195 -0.23 -40.18 28.17
N ASP A 196 -0.74 -40.98 27.24
CA ASP A 196 -1.93 -41.80 27.43
C ASP A 196 -1.53 -43.26 27.22
N GLU A 197 -1.23 -43.92 28.33
CA GLU A 197 -1.05 -45.35 28.49
C GLU A 197 -2.36 -46.08 28.16
N TYR A 198 -2.62 -46.27 26.87
CA TYR A 198 -3.59 -47.25 26.39
C TYR A 198 -2.82 -48.49 25.93
N GLU A 199 -2.78 -49.50 26.79
CA GLU A 199 -2.56 -50.89 26.42
C GLU A 199 -3.64 -51.32 25.42
N SER A 200 -3.40 -51.07 24.13
CA SER A 200 -4.17 -51.66 23.04
C SER A 200 -3.46 -52.92 22.60
N ASP A 201 -4.06 -54.05 22.94
CA ASP A 201 -3.74 -55.40 22.48
C ASP A 201 -3.91 -55.49 20.93
N ASP A 202 -2.95 -54.93 20.17
CA ASP A 202 -2.93 -54.86 18.70
C ASP A 202 -1.90 -55.85 18.11
N THR A 203 -1.86 -57.08 18.61
CA THR A 203 -0.89 -58.13 18.17
C THR A 203 -1.42 -59.04 17.06
N SER A 204 -2.47 -58.66 16.32
CA SER A 204 -3.13 -59.57 15.35
C SER A 204 -3.00 -59.21 13.87
N ILE A 205 -2.40 -58.07 13.52
CA ILE A 205 -1.89 -57.83 12.16
C ILE A 205 -0.37 -57.80 12.28
N PRO A 206 0.40 -58.52 11.43
CA PRO A 206 1.85 -58.39 11.44
C PRO A 206 2.17 -56.89 11.30
N PRO A 207 2.82 -56.26 12.31
CA PRO A 207 2.97 -54.80 12.34
C PRO A 207 3.78 -54.30 11.13
N ARG A 208 4.57 -55.19 10.54
CA ARG A 208 5.29 -54.98 9.28
C ARG A 208 4.37 -54.90 8.06
N LEU A 209 3.37 -55.77 7.96
CA LEU A 209 2.40 -55.78 6.85
C LEU A 209 1.50 -54.56 6.94
N LYS A 210 1.04 -54.20 8.14
CA LYS A 210 0.28 -52.96 8.40
C LYS A 210 1.07 -51.74 7.92
N ARG A 211 2.35 -51.64 8.32
CA ARG A 211 3.25 -50.56 7.89
C ARG A 211 3.50 -50.55 6.37
N GLN A 212 3.66 -51.70 5.73
CA GLN A 212 3.84 -51.80 4.28
C GLN A 212 2.58 -51.37 3.51
N VAL A 213 1.39 -51.74 4.00
CA VAL A 213 0.11 -51.28 3.43
C VAL A 213 -0.04 -49.76 3.59
N GLU A 214 0.25 -49.22 4.78
CA GLU A 214 0.21 -47.77 5.03
C GLU A 214 1.18 -47.02 4.11
N GLU A 215 2.42 -47.49 3.95
CA GLU A 215 3.41 -46.91 3.03
C GLU A 215 2.94 -46.96 1.57
N PHE A 216 2.29 -48.05 1.13
CA PHE A 216 1.70 -48.15 -0.21
C PHE A 216 0.50 -47.21 -0.42
N LEU A 217 -0.35 -47.03 0.60
CA LEU A 217 -1.47 -46.09 0.53
C LEU A 217 -0.98 -44.64 0.46
N ILE A 218 0.09 -44.31 1.19
CA ILE A 218 0.75 -43.00 1.08
C ILE A 218 1.32 -42.80 -0.33
N LEU A 219 1.99 -43.82 -0.90
CA LEU A 219 2.48 -43.78 -2.27
C LEU A 219 1.34 -43.53 -3.27
N LYS A 220 0.20 -44.23 -3.11
CA LYS A 220 -1.00 -44.04 -3.94
C LYS A 220 -1.58 -42.63 -3.81
N HIS A 221 -1.57 -42.06 -2.61
CA HIS A 221 -1.98 -40.68 -2.39
C HIS A 221 -1.03 -39.66 -3.05
N LEU A 222 0.29 -39.87 -2.96
CA LEU A 222 1.27 -39.02 -3.63
C LEU A 222 1.12 -39.07 -5.16
N ILE A 223 0.84 -40.26 -5.71
CA ILE A 223 0.58 -40.44 -7.15
C ILE A 223 -0.74 -39.77 -7.56
N SER A 224 -1.78 -39.75 -6.71
CA SER A 224 -3.02 -39.04 -7.04
C SER A 224 -2.87 -37.52 -6.98
N GLN A 225 -1.95 -37.00 -6.15
CA GLN A 225 -1.60 -35.59 -6.12
C GLN A 225 -0.78 -35.14 -7.34
N VAL A 226 0.15 -35.97 -7.81
CA VAL A 226 0.97 -35.70 -8.99
C VAL A 226 0.26 -36.26 -10.21
N SER A 227 -0.55 -35.43 -10.88
CA SER A 227 -1.33 -35.74 -12.09
C SER A 227 -1.09 -37.14 -12.69
N THR A 228 -2.09 -38.02 -12.61
CA THR A 228 -2.02 -39.44 -13.01
C THR A 228 -1.49 -39.71 -14.43
N HIS A 229 -1.47 -38.70 -15.30
CA HIS A 229 -0.94 -38.78 -16.66
C HIS A 229 0.53 -38.35 -16.82
N HIS A 230 1.28 -38.13 -15.74
CA HIS A 230 2.68 -37.73 -15.85
C HIS A 230 3.51 -38.88 -16.47
N PRO A 231 4.38 -38.63 -17.49
CA PRO A 231 5.11 -39.69 -18.20
C PRO A 231 5.94 -40.61 -17.30
N PHE A 232 6.48 -40.07 -16.21
CA PHE A 232 7.20 -40.85 -15.20
C PHE A 232 6.31 -41.90 -14.53
N ILE A 233 5.09 -41.53 -14.13
CA ILE A 233 4.16 -42.45 -13.46
C ILE A 233 3.78 -43.59 -14.41
N LEU A 234 3.55 -43.29 -15.69
CA LEU A 234 3.28 -44.32 -16.71
C LEU A 234 4.45 -45.30 -16.88
N ALA A 235 5.70 -44.83 -16.79
CA ALA A 235 6.86 -45.71 -16.83
C ALA A 235 6.98 -46.59 -15.58
N GLN A 236 6.66 -46.05 -14.40
CA GLN A 236 6.72 -46.77 -13.12
C GLN A 236 5.48 -47.65 -12.86
N ASP A 237 4.43 -47.55 -13.66
CA ASP A 237 3.17 -48.27 -13.46
C ASP A 237 3.36 -49.80 -13.43
N SER A 238 4.27 -50.34 -14.24
CA SER A 238 4.61 -51.76 -14.21
C SER A 238 5.22 -52.23 -12.88
N ARG A 239 5.96 -51.36 -12.20
CA ARG A 239 6.56 -51.63 -10.88
C ARG A 239 5.51 -51.53 -9.77
N ILE A 240 4.69 -50.48 -9.82
CA ILE A 240 3.58 -50.27 -8.87
C ILE A 240 2.62 -51.47 -8.89
N ARG A 241 2.25 -51.98 -10.08
CA ARG A 241 1.39 -53.17 -10.20
C ARG A 241 2.03 -54.42 -9.61
N LYS A 242 3.33 -54.65 -9.83
CA LYS A 242 4.04 -55.78 -9.22
C LYS A 242 4.03 -55.70 -7.69
N LEU A 243 4.27 -54.51 -7.13
CA LEU A 243 4.19 -54.31 -5.68
C LEU A 243 2.79 -54.54 -5.14
N GLN A 244 1.77 -54.08 -5.87
CA GLN A 244 0.38 -54.30 -5.53
C GLN A 244 0.05 -55.80 -5.52
N GLU A 245 0.46 -56.55 -6.54
CA GLU A 245 0.27 -58.01 -6.63
C GLU A 245 0.97 -58.75 -5.47
N ILE A 246 2.22 -58.38 -5.15
CA ILE A 246 2.97 -58.97 -4.04
C ILE A 246 2.29 -58.67 -2.70
N LEU A 247 1.90 -57.41 -2.46
CA LEU A 247 1.23 -57.00 -1.23
C LEU A 247 -0.14 -57.67 -1.07
N LEU A 248 -0.90 -57.82 -2.15
CA LEU A 248 -2.17 -58.55 -2.14
C LEU A 248 -1.96 -60.03 -1.86
N SER A 249 -0.93 -60.65 -2.43
CA SER A 249 -0.56 -62.04 -2.13
C SER A 249 -0.16 -62.21 -0.65
N ASP A 250 0.62 -61.30 -0.10
CA ASP A 250 1.03 -61.31 1.31
C ASP A 250 -0.16 -61.08 2.26
N LEU A 251 -1.08 -60.16 1.91
CA LEU A 251 -2.35 -59.98 2.61
C LEU A 251 -3.23 -61.23 2.55
N GLU A 252 -3.32 -61.90 1.40
CA GLU A 252 -4.07 -63.15 1.27
C GLU A 252 -3.46 -64.29 2.08
N ALA A 253 -2.12 -64.38 2.13
CA ALA A 253 -1.42 -65.34 2.99
C ALA A 253 -1.69 -65.06 4.49
N ALA A 254 -1.64 -63.79 4.90
CA ALA A 254 -1.94 -63.38 6.28
C ALA A 254 -3.42 -63.65 6.65
N ILE A 255 -4.38 -63.35 5.75
CA ILE A 255 -5.81 -63.63 5.96
C ILE A 255 -6.08 -65.13 6.12
N LYS A 256 -5.33 -66.00 5.42
CA LYS A 256 -5.44 -67.46 5.53
C LYS A 256 -4.87 -67.99 6.85
N GLN A 257 -3.83 -67.35 7.39
CA GLN A 257 -3.17 -67.75 8.63
C GLN A 257 -3.93 -67.30 9.88
N GLU A 258 -4.66 -66.19 9.81
CA GLU A 258 -5.37 -65.63 10.96
C GLU A 258 -6.68 -66.38 11.26
N PRO A 259 -6.93 -66.89 12.48
CA PRO A 259 -8.19 -67.56 12.82
C PRO A 259 -9.32 -66.59 13.23
N GLN A 260 -9.00 -65.37 13.66
CA GLN A 260 -9.98 -64.45 14.22
C GLN A 260 -10.78 -63.65 13.18
N VAL A 261 -12.11 -63.59 13.35
CA VAL A 261 -13.04 -62.96 12.40
C VAL A 261 -12.89 -61.43 12.35
N LYS A 262 -12.65 -60.77 13.49
CA LYS A 262 -12.47 -59.30 13.55
C LYS A 262 -11.23 -58.84 12.76
N PHE A 263 -10.12 -59.56 12.92
CA PHE A 263 -8.86 -59.26 12.24
C PHE A 263 -8.91 -59.62 10.75
N LYS A 264 -9.63 -60.70 10.37
CA LYS A 264 -9.97 -60.94 8.95
C LYS A 264 -10.75 -59.79 8.34
N GLN A 265 -11.72 -59.23 9.04
CA GLN A 265 -12.51 -58.10 8.54
C GLN A 265 -11.66 -56.84 8.36
N GLN A 266 -10.73 -56.56 9.27
CA GLN A 266 -9.78 -55.44 9.14
C GLN A 266 -8.79 -55.66 7.97
N MET A 267 -8.24 -56.87 7.81
CA MET A 267 -7.38 -57.20 6.67
C MET A 267 -8.12 -57.16 5.33
N LEU A 268 -9.41 -57.51 5.29
CA LEU A 268 -10.27 -57.35 4.11
C LEU A 268 -10.53 -55.87 3.79
N GLN A 269 -10.67 -55.01 4.79
CA GLN A 269 -10.77 -53.55 4.59
C GLN A 269 -9.48 -52.98 4.01
N LEU A 270 -8.32 -53.39 4.54
CA LEU A 270 -7.00 -53.00 4.01
C LEU A 270 -6.80 -53.50 2.57
N ARG A 271 -7.22 -54.74 2.26
CA ARG A 271 -7.22 -55.28 0.90
C ARG A 271 -8.06 -54.42 -0.05
N GLY A 272 -9.26 -54.03 0.35
CA GLY A 272 -10.12 -53.14 -0.44
C GLY A 272 -9.49 -51.76 -0.70
N ALA A 273 -8.77 -51.21 0.29
CA ALA A 273 -8.06 -49.93 0.13
C ALA A 273 -6.84 -50.02 -0.79
N VAL A 274 -6.17 -51.18 -0.86
CA VAL A 274 -5.06 -51.44 -1.78
C VAL A 274 -5.57 -51.67 -3.21
N GLU A 275 -6.72 -52.32 -3.38
CA GLU A 275 -7.35 -52.59 -4.69
C GLU A 275 -7.98 -51.36 -5.35
N GLY A 276 -8.71 -50.53 -4.58
CA GLY A 276 -9.47 -49.37 -5.10
C GLY A 276 -8.66 -48.10 -5.11
#